data_AF-A0A835RUU6-F1
#
_entry.id   AF-A0A835RUU6-F1
#
_cell.length_a   1.000
_cell.length_b   1.000
_cell.length_c   1.000
_cell.angle_alpha   90.00
_cell.angle_beta   90.00
_cell.angle_gamma   90.00
#
_symmetry.space_group_name_H-M   'P 1'
#
loop_
_entity.id
_entity.type
_entity.pdbx_description
1 polymer ?
#
loop_
_entity_poly.entity_id
_entity_poly.type
_entity_poly.pdbx_seq_one_letter_code
_entity_poly.pdbx_strand_id
1 'polypeptide(L)'
;MEMKQEILECRQRLDSTLSKPDLVNADSIASLIKEKLVASSGSSKNGNYVQNRTVEVTNFLEMLRSASGYENKASISHSNLHKDWKLKQDSDQLRVMYREGSHGSPFHTLLAEGFADGPMDVCLCVSWESTLYKKWWPQYSIPTFKIVRSSCLKKVRIGEEISFIRVKVPWPLVDREAVLHYFEIEYFREDLILVLIKTISDMEHIGVGTNGFSRDVIPEAKDAVRIDLVGGCVLQKVNGARCYFR
;
A
#
# COMPACT_ATOMS: atom_id res chain seq x y z
N MET A 1 -17.11 -24.10 -6.12
CA MET A 1 -17.18 -24.25 -4.65
C MET A 1 -15.78 -24.26 -4.04
N GLU A 2 -14.82 -24.99 -4.61
CA GLU A 2 -13.42 -25.04 -4.14
C GLU A 2 -12.70 -23.68 -4.13
N MET A 3 -12.73 -22.90 -5.22
CA MET A 3 -12.06 -21.59 -5.27
C MET A 3 -12.62 -20.58 -4.25
N LYS A 4 -13.93 -20.66 -3.97
CA LYS A 4 -14.57 -19.83 -2.95
C LYS A 4 -14.11 -20.23 -1.53
N GLN A 5 -13.82 -21.50 -1.31
CA GLN A 5 -13.26 -21.97 -0.04
C GLN A 5 -11.79 -21.54 0.09
N GLU A 6 -10.99 -21.68 -0.97
CA GLU A 6 -9.59 -21.28 -1.00
C GLU A 6 -9.40 -19.78 -0.68
N ILE A 7 -10.22 -18.90 -1.28
CA ILE A 7 -10.12 -17.45 -1.01
C ILE A 7 -10.50 -17.11 0.44
N LEU A 8 -11.48 -17.83 1.03
CA LEU A 8 -11.87 -17.65 2.42
C LEU A 8 -10.76 -18.10 3.39
N GLU A 9 -10.13 -19.23 3.10
CA GLU A 9 -8.99 -19.73 3.90
C GLU A 9 -7.79 -18.77 3.82
N CYS A 10 -7.47 -18.24 2.63
CA CYS A 10 -6.42 -17.25 2.48
C CYS A 10 -6.73 -15.96 3.23
N ARG A 11 -7.99 -15.49 3.19
CA ARG A 11 -8.45 -14.32 3.94
C ARG A 11 -8.31 -14.53 5.45
N GLN A 12 -8.79 -15.66 5.97
CA GLN A 12 -8.69 -16.00 7.39
C GLN A 12 -7.25 -16.15 7.85
N ARG A 13 -6.39 -16.76 7.01
CA ARG A 13 -4.95 -16.85 7.30
C ARG A 13 -4.32 -15.48 7.39
N LEU A 14 -4.60 -14.59 6.44
CA LEU A 14 -4.09 -13.22 6.47
C LEU A 14 -4.60 -12.47 7.71
N ASP A 15 -5.88 -12.59 8.06
CA ASP A 15 -6.45 -11.98 9.27
C ASP A 15 -5.77 -12.47 10.55
N SER A 16 -5.48 -13.78 10.63
CA SER A 16 -4.72 -14.37 11.73
C SER A 16 -3.30 -13.83 11.79
N THR A 17 -2.59 -13.77 10.65
CA THR A 17 -1.25 -13.21 10.54
C THR A 17 -1.20 -11.74 10.97
N LEU A 18 -2.10 -10.89 10.46
CA LEU A 18 -2.16 -9.47 10.80
C LEU A 18 -2.52 -9.21 12.27
N SER A 19 -3.08 -10.21 12.97
CA SER A 19 -3.42 -10.16 14.39
C SER A 19 -2.30 -10.67 15.31
N LYS A 20 -1.16 -11.12 14.75
CA LYS A 20 -0.02 -11.56 15.56
C LYS A 20 0.59 -10.40 16.35
N PRO A 21 1.11 -10.64 17.57
CA PRO A 21 1.69 -9.59 18.42
C PRO A 21 2.77 -8.77 17.71
N ASP A 22 3.56 -9.43 16.85
CA ASP A 22 4.62 -8.80 16.04
C ASP A 22 4.10 -7.66 15.13
N LEU A 23 2.83 -7.74 14.70
CA LEU A 23 2.18 -6.80 13.77
C LEU A 23 1.10 -5.94 14.44
N VAL A 24 0.87 -6.10 15.74
CA VAL A 24 -0.12 -5.33 16.51
C VAL A 24 0.59 -4.39 17.49
N ASN A 25 1.65 -4.86 18.15
CA ASN A 25 2.38 -4.09 19.14
C ASN A 25 3.35 -3.11 18.47
N ALA A 26 3.26 -1.82 18.84
CA ALA A 26 4.10 -0.77 18.27
C ALA A 26 5.61 -0.98 18.51
N ASP A 27 6.02 -1.54 19.65
CA ASP A 27 7.43 -1.83 19.96
C ASP A 27 7.96 -2.99 19.11
N SER A 28 7.12 -4.00 18.85
CA SER A 28 7.45 -5.10 17.93
C SER A 28 7.60 -4.59 16.49
N ILE A 29 6.66 -3.75 16.03
CA ILE A 29 6.74 -3.10 14.71
C ILE A 29 8.00 -2.23 14.60
N ALA A 30 8.33 -1.45 15.64
CA ALA A 30 9.54 -0.65 15.68
C ALA A 30 10.80 -1.53 15.61
N SER A 31 10.78 -2.71 16.21
CA SER A 31 11.88 -3.68 16.14
C SER A 31 12.06 -4.23 14.73
N LEU A 32 10.97 -4.60 14.04
CA LEU A 32 11.00 -5.04 12.63
C LEU A 32 11.58 -3.97 11.71
N ILE A 33 11.18 -2.71 11.89
CA ILE A 33 11.70 -1.57 11.12
C ILE A 33 13.19 -1.38 11.39
N LYS A 34 13.63 -1.45 12.64
CA LYS A 34 15.05 -1.33 13.00
C LYS A 34 15.89 -2.43 12.35
N GLU A 35 15.42 -3.67 12.40
CA GLU A 35 16.09 -4.81 11.78
C GLU A 35 16.31 -4.59 10.28
N LYS A 36 15.25 -4.18 9.56
CA LYS A 36 15.34 -3.82 8.14
C LYS A 36 16.34 -2.69 7.89
N LEU A 37 16.34 -1.64 8.71
CA LEU A 37 17.23 -0.50 8.52
C LEU A 37 18.71 -0.84 8.78
N VAL A 38 18.97 -1.71 9.76
CA VAL A 38 20.32 -2.23 10.04
C VAL A 38 20.81 -3.07 8.85
N ALA A 39 19.98 -3.99 8.36
CA ALA A 39 20.32 -4.84 7.21
C ALA A 39 20.61 -4.04 5.94
N SER A 40 19.92 -2.92 5.74
CA SER A 40 19.99 -2.12 4.50
C SER A 40 21.02 -0.98 4.51
N SER A 41 21.52 -0.53 5.67
CA SER A 41 22.32 0.72 5.71
C SER A 41 23.46 0.79 6.72
N GLY A 42 23.68 -0.22 7.58
CA GLY A 42 24.81 -0.25 8.53
C GLY A 42 24.87 0.89 9.57
N SER A 43 24.02 1.93 9.47
CA SER A 43 23.96 3.07 10.39
C SER A 43 22.59 3.17 11.07
N SER A 44 22.57 3.00 12.39
CA SER A 44 21.36 2.89 13.22
C SER A 44 20.76 4.23 13.71
N LYS A 45 21.14 5.37 13.13
CA LYS A 45 21.19 6.63 13.92
C LYS A 45 20.07 7.64 13.70
N ASN A 46 18.86 7.27 13.29
CA ASN A 46 17.74 8.22 13.25
C ASN A 46 16.50 7.69 13.97
N GLY A 47 16.48 7.84 15.30
CA GLY A 47 15.33 7.46 16.14
C GLY A 47 14.01 8.08 15.68
N ASN A 48 14.04 9.33 15.21
CA ASN A 48 12.86 10.03 14.66
C ASN A 48 12.31 9.35 13.38
N TYR A 49 13.19 8.86 12.51
CA TYR A 49 12.76 8.15 11.29
C TYR A 49 12.08 6.83 11.63
N VAL A 50 12.68 6.04 12.54
CA VAL A 50 12.09 4.78 13.00
C VAL A 50 10.72 5.04 13.61
N GLN A 51 10.61 6.04 14.49
CA GLN A 51 9.34 6.40 15.14
C GLN A 51 8.26 6.77 14.11
N ASN A 52 8.58 7.62 13.14
CA ASN A 52 7.63 8.01 12.09
C ASN A 52 7.18 6.81 11.27
N ARG A 53 8.11 5.93 10.87
CA ARG A 53 7.77 4.70 10.15
C ARG A 53 6.94 3.74 10.98
N THR A 54 7.22 3.62 12.28
CA THR A 54 6.41 2.80 13.19
C THR A 54 4.97 3.30 13.19
N VAL A 55 4.74 4.61 13.30
CA VAL A 55 3.38 5.17 13.26
C VAL A 55 2.69 4.89 11.92
N GLU A 56 3.39 5.13 10.80
CA GLU A 56 2.82 4.89 9.47
C GLU A 56 2.45 3.41 9.25
N VAL A 57 3.32 2.49 9.65
CA VAL A 57 3.10 1.04 9.51
C VAL A 57 2.01 0.55 10.46
N THR A 58 1.97 1.02 11.71
CA THR A 58 0.89 0.71 12.65
C THR A 58 -0.46 1.14 12.09
N ASN A 59 -0.57 2.38 11.61
CA ASN A 59 -1.81 2.90 11.02
C ASN A 59 -2.25 2.09 9.78
N PHE A 60 -1.29 1.71 8.92
CA PHE A 60 -1.55 0.88 7.76
C PHE A 60 -2.07 -0.52 8.17
N LEU A 61 -1.41 -1.18 9.12
CA LEU A 61 -1.80 -2.48 9.64
C LEU A 61 -3.17 -2.44 10.34
N GLU A 62 -3.47 -1.40 11.10
CA GLU A 62 -4.78 -1.17 11.70
C GLU A 62 -5.88 -1.02 10.64
N MET A 63 -5.58 -0.29 9.55
CA MET A 63 -6.50 -0.15 8.42
C MET A 63 -6.82 -1.50 7.79
N LEU A 64 -5.81 -2.35 7.53
CA LEU A 64 -6.02 -3.69 6.98
C LEU A 64 -6.81 -4.60 7.93
N ARG A 65 -6.51 -4.57 9.23
CA ARG A 65 -7.26 -5.32 10.25
C ARG A 65 -8.70 -4.85 10.39
N SER A 66 -8.99 -3.57 10.17
CA SER A 66 -10.37 -3.08 10.28
C SER A 66 -11.33 -3.76 9.28
N ALA A 67 -10.81 -4.43 8.25
CA ALA A 67 -11.58 -5.20 7.27
C ALA A 67 -11.82 -6.68 7.66
N SER A 68 -11.15 -7.21 8.70
CA SER A 68 -11.23 -8.63 9.10
C SER A 68 -12.53 -9.02 9.83
N GLY A 69 -13.41 -8.05 10.11
CA GLY A 69 -14.66 -8.28 10.86
C GLY A 69 -15.94 -8.28 10.04
N TYR A 70 -15.88 -8.15 8.70
CA TYR A 70 -17.10 -8.04 7.88
C TYR A 70 -18.01 -9.28 8.01
N GLU A 71 -17.44 -10.49 8.10
CA GLU A 71 -18.21 -11.73 8.15
C GLU A 71 -18.96 -11.93 9.49
N ASN A 72 -18.47 -11.36 10.59
CA ASN A 72 -19.09 -11.46 11.92
C ASN A 72 -20.10 -10.35 12.25
N LYS A 73 -20.29 -9.35 11.38
CA LYS A 73 -21.16 -8.19 11.65
C LYS A 73 -22.61 -8.36 11.21
N ALA A 74 -22.99 -9.51 10.65
CA ALA A 74 -24.40 -9.81 10.34
C ALA A 74 -25.28 -9.98 11.60
N SER A 75 -24.69 -10.05 12.80
CA SER A 75 -25.39 -10.45 14.04
C SER A 75 -25.24 -9.51 15.25
N ILE A 76 -24.59 -8.33 15.15
CA ILE A 76 -24.48 -7.43 16.32
C ILE A 76 -24.89 -5.99 15.97
N SER A 77 -25.98 -5.56 16.61
CA SER A 77 -26.57 -4.22 16.55
C SER A 77 -25.70 -3.12 17.17
N HIS A 78 -25.73 -1.95 16.53
CA HIS A 78 -25.58 -0.60 17.08
C HIS A 78 -24.66 -0.40 18.30
N SER A 79 -23.36 -0.19 18.05
CA SER A 79 -22.56 0.83 18.77
C SER A 79 -21.13 0.88 18.23
N ASN A 80 -20.87 1.83 17.31
CA ASN A 80 -19.69 2.72 17.29
C ASN A 80 -19.55 3.35 15.91
N LEU A 81 -19.39 4.69 15.90
CA LEU A 81 -19.38 5.60 14.76
C LEU A 81 -18.18 5.46 13.80
N HIS A 82 -17.57 4.28 13.68
CA HIS A 82 -16.67 4.02 12.56
C HIS A 82 -17.53 3.71 11.35
N LYS A 83 -17.44 4.55 10.31
CA LYS A 83 -18.08 4.29 9.02
C LYS A 83 -17.64 2.90 8.56
N ASP A 84 -18.54 1.93 8.64
CA ASP A 84 -18.24 0.54 8.36
C ASP A 84 -17.86 0.34 6.88
N TRP A 85 -17.06 -0.69 6.61
CA TRP A 85 -16.72 -1.09 5.25
C TRP A 85 -17.98 -1.48 4.48
N LYS A 86 -18.19 -0.84 3.33
CA LYS A 86 -19.24 -1.14 2.36
C LYS A 86 -18.67 -2.06 1.29
N LEU A 87 -19.27 -3.24 1.12
CA LEU A 87 -18.90 -4.18 0.07
C LEU A 87 -19.31 -3.64 -1.30
N LYS A 88 -18.39 -3.69 -2.27
CA LYS A 88 -18.62 -3.28 -3.66
C LYS A 88 -18.59 -4.45 -4.62
N GLN A 89 -17.71 -5.42 -4.36
CA GLN A 89 -17.59 -6.65 -5.12
C GLN A 89 -17.10 -7.75 -4.19
N ASP A 90 -17.60 -8.96 -4.38
CA ASP A 90 -17.13 -10.17 -3.68
C ASP A 90 -17.29 -11.36 -4.62
N SER A 91 -16.18 -11.80 -5.20
CA SER A 91 -16.09 -13.00 -6.03
C SER A 91 -15.16 -14.03 -5.41
N ASP A 92 -15.00 -15.16 -6.08
CA ASP A 92 -14.01 -16.19 -5.75
C ASP A 92 -12.56 -15.80 -6.09
N GLN A 93 -12.34 -14.58 -6.60
CA GLN A 93 -11.02 -14.05 -6.99
C GLN A 93 -10.68 -12.71 -6.36
N LEU A 94 -11.68 -11.87 -6.09
CA LEU A 94 -11.50 -10.49 -5.68
C LEU A 94 -12.64 -10.03 -4.76
N ARG A 95 -12.28 -9.41 -3.64
CA ARG A 95 -13.20 -8.63 -2.80
C ARG A 95 -12.77 -7.17 -2.83
N VAL A 96 -13.72 -6.27 -3.09
CA VAL A 96 -13.51 -4.82 -3.05
C VAL A 96 -14.45 -4.21 -2.03
N MET A 97 -13.88 -3.42 -1.13
CA MET A 97 -14.59 -2.69 -0.09
C MET A 97 -14.25 -1.21 -0.14
N TYR A 98 -15.17 -0.42 0.38
CA TYR A 98 -15.11 1.02 0.40
C TYR A 98 -15.51 1.54 1.76
N ARG A 99 -14.74 2.48 2.31
CA ARG A 99 -15.06 3.19 3.54
C ARG A 99 -15.03 4.68 3.29
N GLU A 100 -16.13 5.34 3.65
CA GLU A 100 -16.19 6.79 3.57
C GLU A 100 -15.26 7.44 4.61
N GLY A 101 -14.55 8.52 4.26
CA GLY A 101 -13.86 9.34 5.24
C GLY A 101 -14.81 10.10 6.15
N SER A 102 -14.24 10.86 7.08
CA SER A 102 -14.99 11.73 8.00
C SER A 102 -15.91 12.71 7.27
N HIS A 103 -16.97 13.17 7.96
CA HIS A 103 -17.89 14.14 7.36
C HIS A 103 -17.14 15.40 6.92
N GLY A 104 -17.37 15.84 5.67
CA GLY A 104 -16.67 16.97 5.06
C GLY A 104 -15.31 16.64 4.44
N SER A 105 -14.76 15.44 4.65
CA SER A 105 -13.52 15.02 4.00
C SER A 105 -13.79 14.54 2.57
N PRO A 106 -13.00 14.99 1.57
CA PRO A 106 -13.07 14.46 0.21
C PRO A 106 -12.38 13.10 0.06
N PHE A 107 -11.68 12.63 1.10
CA PHE A 107 -10.92 11.40 1.06
C PHE A 107 -11.76 10.21 1.52
N HIS A 108 -11.63 9.10 0.79
CA HIS A 108 -12.23 7.82 1.13
C HIS A 108 -11.17 6.73 1.09
N THR A 109 -11.44 5.61 1.74
CA THR A 109 -10.55 4.44 1.73
C THR A 109 -11.15 3.37 0.82
N LEU A 110 -10.35 2.85 -0.09
CA LEU A 110 -10.63 1.64 -0.85
C LEU A 110 -9.72 0.53 -0.34
N LEU A 111 -10.25 -0.68 -0.26
CA LEU A 111 -9.47 -1.87 0.03
C LEU A 111 -9.89 -2.98 -0.94
N ALA A 112 -8.91 -3.63 -1.53
CA ALA A 112 -9.12 -4.74 -2.43
C ALA A 112 -8.26 -5.91 -1.95
N GLU A 113 -8.79 -7.11 -1.99
CA GLU A 113 -8.05 -8.33 -1.68
C GLU A 113 -8.41 -9.45 -2.63
N GLY A 114 -7.48 -10.36 -2.86
CA GLY A 114 -7.68 -11.43 -3.81
C GLY A 114 -6.40 -12.14 -4.16
N PHE A 115 -6.44 -12.90 -5.26
CA PHE A 115 -5.27 -13.59 -5.77
C PHE A 115 -4.52 -12.77 -6.79
N ALA A 116 -3.19 -12.86 -6.73
CA ALA A 116 -2.31 -12.52 -7.84
C ALA A 116 -1.65 -13.80 -8.34
N ASP A 117 -1.87 -14.12 -9.63
CA ASP A 117 -1.28 -15.29 -10.29
C ASP A 117 0.18 -15.01 -10.65
N GLY A 118 1.04 -15.11 -9.64
CA GLY A 118 2.48 -15.08 -9.80
C GLY A 118 3.21 -15.41 -8.49
N PRO A 119 4.49 -15.77 -8.59
CA PRO A 119 5.39 -15.81 -7.43
C PRO A 119 5.38 -14.48 -6.67
N MET A 120 5.57 -14.52 -5.35
CA MET A 120 5.45 -13.35 -4.48
C MET A 120 6.46 -12.24 -4.82
N ASP A 121 7.69 -12.60 -5.18
CA ASP A 121 8.75 -11.69 -5.62
C ASP A 121 8.40 -10.99 -6.95
N VAL A 122 7.85 -11.73 -7.91
CA VAL A 122 7.36 -11.16 -9.18
C VAL A 122 6.20 -10.19 -8.93
N CYS A 123 5.24 -10.59 -8.09
CA CYS A 123 4.10 -9.75 -7.72
C CYS A 123 4.55 -8.48 -6.98
N LEU A 124 5.55 -8.60 -6.09
CA LEU A 124 6.17 -7.47 -5.43
C LEU A 124 6.79 -6.51 -6.44
N CYS A 125 7.65 -7.01 -7.35
CA CYS A 125 8.28 -6.21 -8.41
C CYS A 125 7.26 -5.43 -9.24
N VAL A 126 6.18 -6.06 -9.73
CA VAL A 126 5.18 -5.33 -10.52
C VAL A 126 4.40 -4.30 -9.70
N SER A 127 4.23 -4.52 -8.40
CA SER A 127 3.44 -3.63 -7.53
C SER A 127 4.12 -2.30 -7.21
N TRP A 128 5.46 -2.25 -7.21
CA TRP A 128 6.22 -1.06 -6.78
C TRP A 128 7.27 -0.55 -7.77
N GLU A 129 7.67 -1.31 -8.80
CA GLU A 129 8.63 -0.84 -9.79
C GLU A 129 7.93 0.03 -10.83
N SER A 130 8.00 1.35 -10.63
CA SER A 130 7.27 2.32 -11.46
C SER A 130 7.61 2.23 -12.95
N THR A 131 8.81 1.76 -13.31
CA THR A 131 9.22 1.53 -14.71
C THR A 131 8.35 0.48 -15.42
N LEU A 132 7.71 -0.43 -14.68
CA LEU A 132 6.82 -1.46 -15.20
C LEU A 132 5.38 -0.99 -15.36
N TYR A 133 4.97 0.14 -14.78
CA TYR A 133 3.56 0.56 -14.78
C TYR A 133 3.01 0.78 -16.19
N LYS A 134 3.85 1.22 -17.14
CA LYS A 134 3.42 1.33 -18.55
C LYS A 134 3.06 -0.01 -19.19
N LYS A 135 3.56 -1.13 -18.66
CA LYS A 135 3.36 -2.48 -19.21
C LYS A 135 2.11 -3.17 -18.67
N TRP A 136 1.81 -3.01 -17.38
CA TRP A 136 0.72 -3.75 -16.72
C TRP A 136 -0.45 -2.88 -16.27
N TRP A 137 -0.22 -1.60 -15.96
CA TRP A 137 -1.29 -0.70 -15.55
C TRP A 137 -2.22 -0.43 -16.73
N PRO A 138 -3.55 -0.30 -16.52
CA PRO A 138 -4.49 -0.02 -17.60
C PRO A 138 -4.05 1.10 -18.55
N GLN A 139 -4.17 0.84 -19.86
CA GLN A 139 -3.81 1.76 -20.96
C GLN A 139 -5.02 2.03 -21.88
N TYR A 140 -6.15 2.40 -21.29
CA TYR A 140 -7.40 2.62 -22.04
C TYR A 140 -7.35 3.90 -22.88
N SER A 141 -7.89 3.83 -24.09
CA SER A 141 -8.01 4.98 -24.98
C SER A 141 -9.34 5.72 -24.79
N ILE A 142 -10.45 5.00 -24.57
CA ILE A 142 -11.80 5.57 -24.43
C ILE A 142 -12.57 4.84 -23.32
N PRO A 143 -12.98 5.53 -22.23
CA PRO A 143 -12.46 6.84 -21.82
C PRO A 143 -10.96 6.75 -21.53
N THR A 144 -10.21 7.83 -21.77
CA THR A 144 -8.75 7.77 -21.65
C THR A 144 -8.33 7.56 -20.19
N PHE A 145 -7.59 6.50 -19.93
CA PHE A 145 -6.95 6.25 -18.65
C PHE A 145 -5.65 5.49 -18.86
N LYS A 146 -4.50 6.15 -18.66
CA LYS A 146 -3.20 5.55 -18.96
C LYS A 146 -2.02 6.21 -18.27
N ILE A 147 -0.94 5.45 -18.04
CA ILE A 147 0.34 5.98 -17.56
C ILE A 147 1.04 6.76 -18.68
N VAL A 148 1.27 8.05 -18.48
CA VAL A 148 2.01 8.92 -19.42
C VAL A 148 3.50 8.88 -19.10
N ARG A 149 3.83 8.99 -17.80
CA ARG A 149 5.20 8.96 -17.30
C ARG A 149 5.26 8.14 -16.01
N SER A 150 6.29 7.33 -15.88
CA SER A 150 6.61 6.62 -14.65
C SER A 150 8.11 6.39 -14.59
N SER A 151 8.73 6.70 -13.46
CA SER A 151 10.19 6.61 -13.30
C SER A 151 10.58 6.59 -11.83
N CYS A 152 11.55 5.75 -11.47
CA CYS A 152 12.26 5.84 -10.19
C CYS A 152 13.06 7.15 -10.15
N LEU A 153 12.76 8.03 -9.18
CA LEU A 153 13.54 9.25 -8.95
C LEU A 153 14.76 8.97 -8.07
N LYS A 154 14.62 8.08 -7.08
CA LYS A 154 15.71 7.74 -6.17
C LYS A 154 15.48 6.38 -5.50
N LYS A 155 16.46 5.50 -5.59
CA LYS A 155 16.58 4.33 -4.69
C LYS A 155 17.18 4.82 -3.36
N VAL A 156 16.40 4.81 -2.28
CA VAL A 156 16.84 5.35 -0.97
C VAL A 156 17.72 4.32 -0.27
N ARG A 157 17.30 3.05 -0.29
CA ARG A 157 18.00 1.86 0.22
C ARG A 157 17.29 0.60 -0.31
N ILE A 158 17.78 -0.59 0.04
CA ILE A 158 17.06 -1.84 -0.23
C ILE A 158 15.68 -1.78 0.44
N GLY A 159 14.63 -2.03 -0.33
CA GLY A 159 13.25 -1.95 0.15
C GLY A 159 12.68 -0.54 0.28
N GLU A 160 13.31 0.50 -0.25
CA GLU A 160 12.80 1.87 -0.17
C GLU A 160 13.15 2.70 -1.42
N GLU A 161 12.13 3.28 -2.04
CA GLU A 161 12.27 4.04 -3.29
C GLU A 161 11.36 5.27 -3.29
N ILE A 162 11.82 6.34 -3.94
CA ILE A 162 11.00 7.46 -4.35
C ILE A 162 10.80 7.41 -5.86
N SER A 163 9.55 7.44 -6.29
CA SER A 163 9.13 7.24 -7.65
C SER A 163 8.17 8.33 -8.10
N PHE A 164 8.16 8.66 -9.39
CA PHE A 164 7.24 9.63 -9.99
C PHE A 164 6.30 8.92 -10.95
N ILE A 165 5.02 9.25 -10.89
CA ILE A 165 4.02 8.81 -11.87
C ILE A 165 3.18 10.00 -12.36
N ARG A 166 2.79 9.94 -13.64
CA ARG A 166 1.78 10.82 -14.24
C ARG A 166 0.81 9.99 -15.06
N VAL A 167 -0.47 10.16 -14.78
CA VAL A 167 -1.59 9.43 -15.34
C VAL A 167 -2.47 10.41 -16.11
N LYS A 168 -2.79 10.05 -17.35
CA LYS A 168 -3.86 10.70 -18.11
C LYS A 168 -5.18 10.12 -17.65
N VAL A 169 -6.12 10.99 -17.32
CA VAL A 169 -7.47 10.63 -16.84
C VAL A 169 -8.53 11.06 -17.85
N PRO A 170 -9.78 10.58 -17.72
CA PRO A 170 -10.84 10.94 -18.65
C PRO A 170 -11.13 12.44 -18.68
N TRP A 171 -11.36 12.98 -19.87
CA TRP A 171 -11.86 14.35 -20.04
C TRP A 171 -13.19 14.52 -19.28
N PRO A 172 -13.45 15.66 -18.61
CA PRO A 172 -12.71 16.94 -18.64
C PRO A 172 -11.60 17.09 -17.58
N LEU A 173 -11.16 16.01 -16.93
CA LEU A 173 -10.13 16.11 -15.90
C LEU A 173 -8.74 16.31 -16.53
N VAL A 174 -7.96 17.21 -15.93
CA VAL A 174 -6.52 17.35 -16.24
C VAL A 174 -5.72 16.16 -15.70
N ASP A 175 -4.54 15.91 -16.25
CA ASP A 175 -3.66 14.82 -15.80
C ASP A 175 -3.44 14.85 -14.28
N ARG A 176 -3.20 13.67 -13.71
CA ARG A 176 -2.85 13.51 -12.29
C ARG A 176 -1.43 13.01 -12.16
N GLU A 177 -0.70 13.49 -11.18
CA GLU A 177 0.65 13.03 -10.90
C GLU A 177 0.94 12.90 -9.42
N ALA A 178 1.88 12.03 -9.08
CA ALA A 178 2.25 11.74 -7.70
C ALA A 178 3.75 11.45 -7.59
N VAL A 179 4.35 11.92 -6.50
CA VAL A 179 5.67 11.49 -6.04
C VAL A 179 5.45 10.50 -4.92
N LEU A 180 5.72 9.23 -5.17
CA LEU A 180 5.41 8.11 -4.29
C LEU A 180 6.66 7.65 -3.55
N HIS A 181 6.60 7.60 -2.23
CA HIS A 181 7.60 6.99 -1.36
C HIS A 181 7.15 5.59 -0.97
N TYR A 182 7.86 4.60 -1.49
CA TYR A 182 7.68 3.19 -1.19
C TYR A 182 8.56 2.78 -0.01
N PHE A 183 8.01 2.00 0.92
CA PHE A 183 8.75 1.39 2.02
C PHE A 183 8.25 -0.03 2.30
N GLU A 184 9.08 -1.01 1.99
CA GLU A 184 8.80 -2.44 2.19
C GLU A 184 9.04 -2.87 3.65
N ILE A 185 8.38 -3.90 4.15
CA ILE A 185 8.81 -4.64 5.33
C ILE A 185 8.62 -6.13 5.03
N GLU A 186 9.68 -6.90 5.24
CA GLU A 186 9.65 -8.35 5.10
C GLU A 186 9.28 -8.98 6.44
N TYR A 187 8.23 -9.79 6.49
CA TYR A 187 7.84 -10.58 7.64
C TYR A 187 7.80 -12.07 7.27
N PHE A 188 9.00 -12.63 7.07
CA PHE A 188 9.19 -13.98 6.54
C PHE A 188 8.65 -15.10 7.44
N ARG A 189 8.43 -14.86 8.73
CA ARG A 189 7.83 -15.86 9.64
C ARG A 189 6.47 -16.35 9.14
N GLU A 190 5.73 -15.50 8.43
CA GLU A 190 4.39 -15.79 7.91
C GLU A 190 4.29 -15.65 6.39
N ASP A 191 5.44 -15.73 5.70
CA ASP A 191 5.57 -15.50 4.26
C ASP A 191 4.86 -14.21 3.81
N LEU A 192 5.03 -13.12 4.57
CA LEU A 192 4.32 -11.86 4.38
C LEU A 192 5.25 -10.71 3.94
N ILE A 193 4.93 -10.21 2.75
CA ILE A 193 5.23 -8.92 2.13
C ILE A 193 4.47 -7.73 2.71
N LEU A 194 5.05 -6.65 3.25
CA LEU A 194 4.33 -5.37 3.40
C LEU A 194 4.97 -4.30 2.52
N VAL A 195 4.17 -3.49 1.85
CA VAL A 195 4.64 -2.33 1.08
C VAL A 195 3.78 -1.13 1.45
N LEU A 196 4.39 -0.15 2.11
CA LEU A 196 3.77 1.14 2.38
C LEU A 196 4.01 2.08 1.18
N ILE A 197 2.99 2.85 0.82
CA ILE A 197 3.03 3.86 -0.23
C ILE A 197 2.47 5.17 0.33
N LYS A 198 3.28 6.23 0.28
CA LYS A 198 2.87 7.56 0.73
C LYS A 198 3.34 8.62 -0.27
N THR A 199 2.53 9.62 -0.56
CA THR A 199 2.97 10.76 -1.36
C THR A 199 3.89 11.68 -0.56
N ILE A 200 4.94 12.17 -1.22
CA ILE A 200 5.75 13.27 -0.69
C ILE A 200 5.06 14.57 -1.10
N SER A 201 4.54 15.31 -0.13
CA SER A 201 3.87 16.58 -0.39
C SER A 201 4.89 17.67 -0.74
N ASP A 202 4.50 18.63 -1.59
CA ASP A 202 5.28 19.84 -1.89
C ASP A 202 5.53 20.70 -0.63
N MET A 203 4.77 20.48 0.44
CA MET A 203 4.89 21.18 1.73
C MET A 203 5.80 20.45 2.74
N GLU A 204 6.11 19.17 2.53
CA GLU A 204 6.96 18.42 3.46
C GLU A 204 8.43 18.81 3.26
N HIS A 205 9.10 19.26 4.33
CA HIS A 205 10.55 19.45 4.30
C HIS A 205 11.21 18.11 3.95
N ILE A 206 11.95 18.07 2.84
CA ILE A 206 12.69 16.88 2.44
C ILE A 206 13.89 16.76 3.38
N GLY A 207 13.65 16.08 4.51
CA GLY A 207 14.61 15.90 5.59
C GLY A 207 15.39 14.60 5.51
N VAL A 208 16.06 14.30 6.62
CA VAL A 208 16.96 13.15 6.84
C VAL A 208 16.32 11.80 6.46
N GLY A 209 15.00 11.66 6.52
CA GLY A 209 14.27 10.43 6.17
C GLY A 209 14.28 10.05 4.68
N THR A 210 14.72 10.94 3.79
CA THR A 210 14.82 10.68 2.34
C THR A 210 16.28 10.50 1.88
N ASN A 211 17.21 10.37 2.84
CA ASN A 211 18.66 10.27 2.63
C ASN A 211 19.20 11.36 1.68
N GLY A 212 18.75 12.61 1.81
CA GLY A 212 19.18 13.73 0.94
C GLY A 212 18.55 13.69 -0.45
N PHE A 213 17.25 13.38 -0.55
CA PHE A 213 16.52 13.62 -1.79
C PHE A 213 16.39 15.14 -1.97
N SER A 214 16.57 15.67 -3.18
CA SER A 214 16.38 17.11 -3.45
C SER A 214 15.08 17.32 -4.21
N ARG A 215 14.40 18.43 -3.91
CA ARG A 215 13.20 18.88 -4.64
C ARG A 215 13.50 19.12 -6.12
N ASP A 216 14.73 19.45 -6.47
CA ASP A 216 15.15 19.74 -7.85
C ASP A 216 14.95 18.55 -8.81
N VAL A 217 14.84 17.34 -8.26
CA VAL A 217 14.60 16.11 -9.03
C VAL A 217 13.11 15.89 -9.31
N ILE A 218 12.22 16.55 -8.55
CA ILE A 218 10.77 16.46 -8.74
C ILE A 218 10.38 17.38 -9.91
N PRO A 219 9.75 16.85 -10.97
CA PRO A 219 9.24 17.69 -12.04
C PRO A 219 8.22 18.71 -11.54
N GLU A 220 8.20 19.92 -12.10
CA GLU A 220 7.10 20.87 -11.84
C GLU A 220 5.76 20.31 -12.34
N ALA A 221 4.68 20.57 -11.61
CA ALA A 221 3.33 20.10 -11.93
C ALA A 221 2.67 20.92 -13.04
N LYS A 222 3.40 21.18 -14.13
CA LYS A 222 2.85 21.92 -15.28
C LYS A 222 1.80 21.05 -15.99
N ASP A 223 0.60 21.61 -16.14
CA ASP A 223 -0.55 20.97 -16.80
C ASP A 223 -1.00 19.65 -16.15
N ALA A 224 -0.78 19.49 -14.84
CA ALA A 224 -1.25 18.35 -14.05
C ALA A 224 -1.61 18.78 -12.62
N VAL A 225 -2.44 17.98 -11.96
CA VAL A 225 -2.74 18.15 -10.54
C VAL A 225 -1.97 17.09 -9.76
N ARG A 226 -1.16 17.55 -8.79
CA ARG A 226 -0.48 16.66 -7.85
C ARG A 226 -1.50 16.10 -6.87
N ILE A 227 -1.51 14.78 -6.73
CA ILE A 227 -2.46 14.07 -5.86
C ILE A 227 -1.76 13.51 -4.64
N ASP A 228 -2.51 13.43 -3.55
CA ASP A 228 -2.08 12.77 -2.33
C ASP A 228 -2.60 11.34 -2.25
N LEU A 229 -1.75 10.43 -1.78
CA LEU A 229 -2.04 9.03 -1.57
C LEU A 229 -1.35 8.57 -0.29
N VAL A 230 -2.11 7.88 0.56
CA VAL A 230 -1.58 7.11 1.68
C VAL A 230 -2.21 5.72 1.61
N GLY A 231 -1.39 4.69 1.63
CA GLY A 231 -1.85 3.32 1.57
C GLY A 231 -0.69 2.36 1.41
N GLY A 232 -0.95 1.26 0.73
CA GLY A 232 0.01 0.19 0.57
C GLY A 232 -0.68 -1.11 0.18
N CYS A 233 0.10 -2.18 0.15
CA CYS A 233 -0.41 -3.53 0.05
C CYS A 233 0.37 -4.46 0.96
N VAL A 234 -0.23 -5.62 1.23
CA VAL A 234 0.44 -6.79 1.74
C VAL A 234 0.32 -7.92 0.74
N LEU A 235 1.35 -8.77 0.68
CA LEU A 235 1.41 -9.95 -0.17
C LEU A 235 1.74 -11.15 0.71
N GLN A 236 0.87 -12.15 0.75
CA GLN A 236 1.10 -13.37 1.49
C GLN A 236 1.23 -14.54 0.53
N LYS A 237 2.34 -15.27 0.59
CA LYS A 237 2.58 -16.42 -0.30
C LYS A 237 1.52 -17.50 -0.08
N VAL A 238 0.86 -17.95 -1.15
CA VAL A 238 -0.07 -19.09 -1.09
C VAL A 238 0.66 -20.36 -1.50
N ASN A 239 1.34 -20.32 -2.64
CA ASN A 239 2.21 -21.39 -3.14
C ASN A 239 3.31 -20.81 -4.04
N GLY A 240 4.02 -21.64 -4.79
CA GLY A 240 5.13 -21.20 -5.67
C GLY A 240 4.70 -20.37 -6.88
N ALA A 241 3.41 -20.34 -7.22
CA ALA A 241 2.87 -19.68 -8.42
C ALA A 241 1.81 -18.62 -8.11
N ARG A 242 1.45 -18.41 -6.84
CA ARG A 242 0.36 -17.53 -6.43
C ARG A 242 0.61 -16.89 -5.07
N CYS A 243 0.20 -15.63 -4.94
CA CYS A 243 0.09 -14.95 -3.66
C CYS A 243 -1.32 -14.38 -3.45
N TYR A 244 -1.66 -14.14 -2.19
CA TYR A 244 -2.86 -13.45 -1.78
C TYR A 244 -2.48 -12.02 -1.41
N PHE A 245 -3.17 -11.04 -1.96
CA PHE A 245 -2.91 -9.62 -1.69
C PHE A 245 -4.04 -8.99 -0.90
N ARG A 246 -3.71 -7.94 -0.16
CA ARG A 246 -4.67 -7.01 0.43
C ARG A 246 -4.11 -5.59 0.47
#